data_AF-A0A4Y3PK94-F1
#
_entry.id   AF-A0A4Y3PK94-F1
#
_cell.length_a   1.000
_cell.length_b   1.000
_cell.length_c   1.000
_cell.angle_alpha   90.00
_cell.angle_beta   90.00
_cell.angle_gamma   90.00
#
_symmetry.space_group_name_H-M   'P 1'
#
loop_
_entity.id
_entity.type
_entity.pdbx_description
1 polymer ?
#
loop_
_entity_poly.entity_id
_entity_poly.type
_entity_poly.pdbx_seq_one_letter_code
_entity_poly.pdbx_strand_id
1 'polypeptide(L)'
;MPRFIAEDDFWSLFLQAKIGVVICQGIDNSIKNVEVYEKLLQEAGKEAQQFLKLEELSSNPVILVWREAQRTMLTEKTKNAFLCMELVDETRSDEFHRARKELSDLVSRHLGGTVKLEVLDIHNREMAI
;
A
#
# COMPACT_ATOMS: atom_id res chain seq x y z
N MET A 1 23.12 -0.02 -0.39
CA MET A 1 21.75 0.11 0.17
C MET A 1 20.77 -0.12 -0.95
N PRO A 2 19.68 -0.88 -0.73
CA PRO A 2 18.62 -1.03 -1.73
C PRO A 2 17.92 0.32 -1.96
N ARG A 3 17.42 0.52 -3.18
CA ARG A 3 16.68 1.71 -3.58
C ARG A 3 15.38 1.31 -4.27
N PHE A 4 14.35 2.11 -4.07
CA PHE A 4 13.14 2.07 -4.86
C PHE A 4 13.26 3.17 -5.93
N ILE A 5 13.05 2.79 -7.20
CA ILE A 5 13.19 3.69 -8.34
C ILE A 5 11.97 3.45 -9.23
N ALA A 6 11.21 4.50 -9.51
CA ALA A 6 10.13 4.45 -10.50
C ALA A 6 10.70 4.86 -11.86
N GLU A 7 10.57 3.97 -12.85
CA GLU A 7 11.15 4.15 -14.19
C GLU A 7 10.59 5.39 -14.90
N ASP A 8 11.40 6.00 -15.76
CA ASP A 8 11.05 7.23 -16.49
C ASP A 8 9.79 7.07 -17.35
N ASP A 9 9.57 5.87 -17.90
CA ASP A 9 8.40 5.56 -18.71
C ASP A 9 7.10 5.74 -17.93
N PHE A 10 7.07 5.42 -16.62
CA PHE A 10 5.89 5.66 -15.78
C PHE A 10 5.56 7.16 -15.69
N TRP A 11 6.57 8.00 -15.41
CA TRP A 11 6.38 9.44 -15.25
C TRP A 11 6.00 10.11 -16.55
N SER A 12 6.48 9.60 -17.70
CA SER A 12 6.10 10.10 -19.02
C SER A 12 4.60 9.93 -19.31
N LEU A 13 3.97 8.90 -18.74
CA LEU A 13 2.55 8.61 -18.88
C LEU A 13 1.70 9.36 -17.83
N PHE A 14 2.22 9.47 -16.60
CA PHE A 14 1.50 10.06 -15.47
C PHE A 14 2.30 11.19 -14.82
N LEU A 15 2.35 12.34 -15.49
CA LEU A 15 3.17 13.50 -15.08
C LEU A 15 2.83 14.05 -13.69
N GLN A 16 1.58 13.84 -13.25
CA GLN A 16 1.03 14.30 -11.97
C GLN A 16 0.92 13.19 -10.92
N ALA A 17 1.39 11.97 -11.24
CA ALA A 17 1.27 10.89 -10.30
C ALA A 17 2.11 11.14 -9.03
N LYS A 18 1.64 10.58 -7.93
CA LYS A 18 2.42 10.44 -6.70
C LYS A 18 2.46 8.98 -6.29
N ILE A 19 3.62 8.49 -5.88
CA ILE A 19 3.75 7.15 -5.31
C ILE A 19 4.00 7.32 -3.81
N GLY A 20 2.99 6.98 -3.03
CA GLY A 20 3.06 6.94 -1.58
C GLY A 20 3.66 5.64 -1.10
N VAL A 21 4.70 5.74 -0.28
CA VAL A 21 5.37 4.58 0.30
C VAL A 21 5.19 4.58 1.81
N VAL A 22 4.91 3.39 2.35
CA VAL A 22 4.93 3.06 3.78
C VAL A 22 6.00 2.00 4.00
N ILE A 23 7.07 2.37 4.70
CA ILE A 23 8.17 1.47 5.05
C ILE A 23 8.01 1.07 6.51
N CYS A 24 7.85 -0.22 6.73
CA CYS A 24 7.67 -0.80 8.06
C CYS A 24 8.92 -1.59 8.43
N GLN A 25 9.46 -1.35 9.62
CA GLN A 25 10.65 -2.04 10.12
C GLN A 25 10.42 -2.59 11.51
N GLY A 26 10.85 -3.83 11.74
CA GLY A 26 10.70 -4.53 13.02
C GLY A 26 9.25 -4.79 13.41
N ILE A 27 8.32 -4.91 12.46
CA ILE A 27 6.92 -5.23 12.75
C ILE A 27 6.77 -6.66 13.27
N ASP A 28 5.73 -6.90 14.06
CA ASP A 28 5.34 -8.24 14.48
C ASP A 28 4.11 -8.72 13.71
N ASN A 29 4.37 -9.39 12.58
CA ASN A 29 3.33 -9.95 11.72
C ASN A 29 2.80 -11.33 12.17
N SER A 30 3.07 -11.74 13.42
CA SER A 30 2.49 -12.98 13.95
C SER A 30 0.98 -12.86 14.17
N ILE A 31 0.26 -13.96 13.96
CA ILE A 31 -1.19 -14.02 14.18
C ILE A 31 -1.46 -14.02 15.68
N LYS A 32 -2.08 -12.94 16.17
CA LYS A 32 -2.40 -12.76 17.60
C LYS A 32 -3.90 -12.71 17.88
N ASN A 33 -4.62 -11.88 17.13
CA ASN A 33 -6.03 -11.59 17.39
C ASN A 33 -6.85 -11.73 16.10
N VAL A 34 -7.11 -12.99 15.73
CA VAL A 34 -7.75 -13.36 14.46
C VAL A 34 -9.11 -12.66 14.31
N GLU A 35 -9.95 -12.70 15.34
CA GLU A 35 -11.29 -12.11 15.32
C GLU A 35 -11.27 -10.61 15.02
N VAL A 36 -10.32 -9.88 15.61
CA VAL A 36 -10.14 -8.44 15.35
C VAL A 36 -9.72 -8.19 13.91
N TYR A 37 -8.74 -8.95 13.40
CA TYR A 37 -8.25 -8.77 12.04
C TYR A 37 -9.29 -9.15 10.98
N GLU A 38 -10.03 -10.24 11.20
CA GLU A 38 -11.14 -10.64 10.33
C GLU A 38 -12.20 -9.54 10.27
N LYS A 39 -12.56 -8.95 11.41
CA LYS A 39 -13.52 -7.85 11.45
C LYS A 39 -13.01 -6.61 10.71
N LEU A 40 -11.76 -6.20 10.94
CA LEU A 40 -11.14 -5.06 10.23
C LEU A 40 -11.12 -5.29 8.71
N LEU A 41 -10.78 -6.50 8.27
CA LEU A 41 -10.78 -6.86 6.85
C LEU A 41 -12.18 -6.83 6.23
N GLN A 42 -13.19 -7.30 6.96
CA GLN A 42 -14.59 -7.24 6.51
C GLN A 42 -15.10 -5.80 6.41
N GLU A 43 -14.78 -4.94 7.38
CA GLU A 43 -15.15 -3.52 7.39
C GLU A 43 -14.46 -2.77 6.23
N ALA A 44 -13.14 -2.94 6.09
CA ALA A 44 -12.39 -2.38 4.97
C ALA A 44 -12.93 -2.86 3.61
N GLY A 45 -13.34 -4.13 3.51
CA GLY A 45 -13.98 -4.68 2.31
C GLY A 45 -15.30 -3.99 1.97
N LYS A 46 -16.17 -3.77 2.97
CA LYS A 46 -17.45 -3.04 2.79
C LYS A 46 -17.22 -1.59 2.40
N GLU A 47 -16.25 -0.93 3.03
CA GLU A 47 -15.89 0.44 2.67
C GLU A 47 -15.33 0.53 1.26
N ALA A 48 -14.48 -0.41 0.85
CA ALA A 48 -13.94 -0.44 -0.50
C ALA A 48 -15.04 -0.54 -1.56
N GLN A 49 -16.12 -1.29 -1.33
CA GLN A 49 -17.23 -1.46 -2.27
C GLN A 49 -17.85 -0.14 -2.75
N GLN A 50 -17.83 0.92 -1.92
CA GLN A 50 -18.36 2.23 -2.34
C GLN A 50 -17.57 2.85 -3.51
N PHE A 51 -16.32 2.42 -3.71
CA PHE A 51 -15.42 2.92 -4.75
C PHE A 51 -15.32 1.99 -5.96
N LEU A 52 -15.99 0.84 -5.94
CA LEU A 52 -15.88 -0.20 -6.97
C LEU A 52 -17.12 -0.22 -7.84
N LYS A 53 -16.91 -0.26 -9.16
CA LYS A 53 -17.99 -0.41 -10.15
C LYS A 53 -18.32 -1.86 -10.46
N LEU A 54 -17.43 -2.79 -10.08
CA LEU A 54 -17.55 -4.22 -10.35
C LEU A 54 -17.84 -4.97 -9.05
N GLU A 55 -18.74 -5.96 -9.11
CA GLU A 55 -19.10 -6.77 -7.95
C GLU A 55 -17.93 -7.60 -7.42
N GLU A 56 -17.02 -8.06 -8.29
CA GLU A 56 -15.85 -8.86 -7.90
C GLU A 56 -14.54 -8.34 -8.51
N LEU A 57 -13.68 -7.76 -7.67
CA LEU A 57 -12.33 -7.32 -8.07
C LEU A 57 -11.40 -8.46 -8.45
N SER A 58 -11.59 -9.63 -7.84
CA SER A 58 -10.79 -10.83 -8.11
C SER A 58 -10.86 -11.28 -9.56
N SER A 59 -11.94 -10.92 -10.25
CA SER A 59 -12.22 -11.30 -11.63
C SER A 59 -11.66 -10.29 -12.64
N ASN A 60 -11.06 -9.18 -12.19
CA ASN A 60 -10.45 -8.20 -13.07
C ASN A 60 -9.05 -8.67 -13.52
N PRO A 61 -8.80 -8.86 -14.84
CA PRO A 61 -7.54 -9.37 -15.35
C PRO A 61 -6.33 -8.48 -15.04
N VAL A 62 -6.52 -7.17 -14.87
CA VAL A 62 -5.45 -6.26 -14.45
C VAL A 62 -5.05 -6.54 -13.00
N ILE A 63 -6.03 -6.74 -12.12
CA ILE A 63 -5.81 -7.01 -10.68
C ILE A 63 -5.23 -8.43 -10.47
N LEU A 64 -5.57 -9.38 -11.34
CA LEU A 64 -5.03 -10.74 -11.29
C LEU A 64 -3.50 -10.76 -11.37
N VAL A 65 -2.89 -9.95 -12.24
CA VAL A 65 -1.42 -9.84 -12.36
C VAL A 65 -0.77 -9.44 -11.04
N TRP A 66 -1.40 -8.53 -10.29
CA TRP A 66 -0.92 -8.11 -8.96
C TRP A 66 -1.09 -9.21 -7.90
N ARG A 67 -2.16 -10.00 -7.98
CA ARG A 67 -2.40 -11.13 -7.05
C ARG A 67 -1.49 -12.32 -7.31
N GLU A 68 -1.08 -12.53 -8.56
CA GLU A 68 -0.16 -13.59 -8.95
C GLU A 68 1.31 -13.31 -8.56
N ALA A 69 1.63 -12.10 -8.09
CA ALA A 69 2.94 -11.71 -7.58
C ALA A 69 3.29 -12.36 -6.21
N GLN A 70 3.19 -13.70 -6.13
CA GLN A 70 3.41 -14.50 -4.92
C GLN A 70 4.79 -14.30 -4.28
N ARG A 71 5.80 -13.87 -5.04
CA ARG A 71 7.19 -13.72 -4.56
C ARG A 71 7.35 -12.63 -3.49
N THR A 72 6.47 -11.63 -3.49
CA THR A 72 6.55 -10.47 -2.58
C THR A 72 5.42 -10.45 -1.55
N MET A 73 4.65 -11.53 -1.44
CA MET A 73 3.55 -11.64 -0.48
C MET A 73 4.10 -11.62 0.96
N LEU A 74 3.47 -10.82 1.82
CA LEU A 74 3.83 -10.79 3.23
C LEU A 74 3.41 -12.11 3.90
N THR A 75 4.24 -12.60 4.82
CA THR A 75 3.99 -13.81 5.61
C THR A 75 4.05 -13.47 7.09
N GLU A 76 3.62 -14.38 7.96
CA GLU A 76 3.67 -14.22 9.41
C GLU A 76 5.11 -14.00 9.94
N LYS A 77 6.11 -14.36 9.14
CA LYS A 77 7.55 -14.18 9.43
C LYS A 77 8.09 -12.83 8.97
N THR A 78 7.34 -12.07 8.18
CA THR A 78 7.76 -10.74 7.71
C THR A 78 7.97 -9.81 8.91
N LYS A 79 9.17 -9.23 8.98
CA LYS A 79 9.55 -8.22 9.98
C LYS A 79 9.77 -6.83 9.38
N ASN A 80 10.07 -6.76 8.09
CA ASN A 80 10.22 -5.52 7.35
C ASN A 80 9.33 -5.59 6.11
N ALA A 81 8.55 -4.55 5.85
CA ALA A 81 7.64 -4.48 4.72
C ALA A 81 7.76 -3.15 3.99
N PHE A 82 7.56 -3.20 2.68
CA PHE A 82 7.48 -2.03 1.81
C PHE A 82 6.11 -2.07 1.15
N LEU A 83 5.29 -1.06 1.40
CA LEU A 83 3.94 -0.93 0.84
C LEU A 83 3.91 0.33 -0.02
N CYS A 84 3.48 0.20 -1.27
CA CYS A 84 3.31 1.33 -2.19
C CYS A 84 1.83 1.52 -2.54
N MET A 85 1.46 2.77 -2.82
CA MET A 85 0.15 3.14 -3.37
C MET A 85 0.31 4.34 -4.29
N GLU A 86 -0.44 4.36 -5.39
CA GLU A 86 -0.33 5.38 -6.42
C GLU A 86 -1.55 6.32 -6.43
N LEU A 87 -1.29 7.62 -6.49
CA LEU A 87 -2.25 8.65 -6.84
C LEU A 87 -2.04 8.98 -8.32
N VAL A 88 -2.99 8.64 -9.17
CA VAL A 88 -2.99 9.01 -10.61
C VAL A 88 -4.00 10.11 -10.95
N ASP A 89 -4.95 10.37 -10.05
CA ASP A 89 -6.00 11.38 -10.18
C ASP A 89 -5.84 12.39 -9.04
N GLU A 90 -5.34 13.58 -9.34
CA GLU A 90 -5.05 14.62 -8.34
C GLU A 90 -6.28 15.05 -7.53
N THR A 91 -7.49 14.86 -8.05
CA THR A 91 -8.72 15.20 -7.32
C THR A 91 -8.88 14.39 -6.03
N ARG A 92 -8.13 13.28 -5.91
CA ARG A 92 -8.14 12.36 -4.76
C ARG A 92 -6.94 12.54 -3.82
N SER A 93 -6.23 13.66 -3.92
CA SER A 93 -5.01 13.89 -3.14
C SER A 93 -5.27 13.84 -1.63
N ASP A 94 -6.41 14.34 -1.17
CA ASP A 94 -6.77 14.31 0.25
C ASP A 94 -7.02 12.88 0.74
N GLU A 95 -7.77 12.08 -0.02
CA GLU A 95 -7.99 10.66 0.24
C GLU A 95 -6.65 9.91 0.29
N PHE A 96 -5.74 10.20 -0.63
CA PHE A 96 -4.40 9.59 -0.66
C PHE A 96 -3.60 9.91 0.60
N HIS A 97 -3.58 11.16 1.05
CA HIS A 97 -2.90 11.54 2.28
C HIS A 97 -3.54 10.90 3.52
N ARG A 98 -4.89 10.84 3.58
CA ARG A 98 -5.62 10.18 4.67
C ARG A 98 -5.33 8.68 4.72
N ALA A 99 -5.45 7.98 3.59
CA ALA A 99 -5.23 6.54 3.50
C ALA A 99 -3.81 6.14 3.93
N ARG A 100 -2.78 6.92 3.54
CA ARG A 100 -1.39 6.69 3.98
C ARG A 100 -1.22 6.82 5.48
N LYS A 101 -1.81 7.87 6.06
CA LYS A 101 -1.73 8.10 7.51
C LYS A 101 -2.47 7.00 8.27
N GLU A 102 -3.67 6.64 7.82
CA GLU A 102 -4.46 5.58 8.43
C GLU A 102 -3.75 4.22 8.38
N LEU A 103 -3.16 3.87 7.23
CA LEU A 103 -2.34 2.66 7.10
C LEU A 103 -1.16 2.67 8.09
N SER A 104 -0.45 3.79 8.20
CA SER A 104 0.64 3.96 9.16
C SER A 104 0.17 3.77 10.62
N ASP A 105 -0.98 4.35 10.97
CA ASP A 105 -1.55 4.27 12.30
C ASP A 105 -2.01 2.83 12.62
N LEU A 106 -2.61 2.13 11.66
CA LEU A 106 -3.02 0.73 11.80
C LEU A 106 -1.81 -0.19 11.98
N VAL A 107 -0.78 -0.05 11.15
CA VAL A 107 0.46 -0.85 11.29
C VAL A 107 1.10 -0.60 12.65
N SER A 108 1.28 0.66 13.04
CA SER A 108 1.90 1.01 14.32
C SER A 108 1.10 0.46 15.51
N ARG A 109 -0.23 0.55 15.45
CA ARG A 109 -1.13 0.10 16.52
C ARG A 109 -1.17 -1.42 16.66
N HIS A 110 -1.26 -2.13 15.54
CA HIS A 110 -1.54 -3.57 15.56
C HIS A 110 -0.29 -4.44 15.41
N LEU A 111 0.72 -3.95 14.70
CA LEU A 111 1.95 -4.70 14.39
C LEU A 111 3.19 -4.11 15.09
N GLY A 112 3.11 -2.89 15.62
CA GLY A 112 4.24 -2.22 16.27
C GLY A 112 5.35 -1.84 15.29
N GLY A 113 6.60 -1.85 15.78
CA GLY A 113 7.77 -1.47 14.98
C GLY A 113 7.83 0.03 14.68
N THR A 114 8.66 0.40 13.70
CA THR A 114 8.76 1.77 13.20
C THR A 114 8.17 1.86 11.81
N VAL A 115 7.41 2.92 11.55
CA VAL A 115 6.81 3.21 10.25
C VAL A 115 7.35 4.53 9.72
N LYS A 116 7.78 4.53 8.45
CA LYS A 116 8.23 5.72 7.73
C LYS A 116 7.35 5.94 6.51
N LEU A 117 6.93 7.19 6.31
CA LEU A 117 6.08 7.62 5.19
C LEU A 117 6.88 8.48 4.23
N GLU A 118 6.90 8.12 2.95
CA GLU A 118 7.61 8.85 1.89
C GLU A 118 6.76 8.99 0.63
N VAL A 119 7.01 10.01 -0.19
CA VAL A 119 6.31 10.24 -1.46
C VAL A 119 7.32 10.46 -2.57
N LEU A 120 7.12 9.75 -3.67
CA LEU A 120 7.81 10.00 -4.92
C LEU A 120 6.88 10.73 -5.88
N ASP A 121 7.46 11.57 -6.71
CA ASP A 121 6.83 12.27 -7.82
C ASP A 121 7.83 12.44 -8.97
N ILE A 122 7.42 13.12 -10.04
CA ILE A 122 8.28 13.34 -11.22
C ILE A 122 9.57 14.13 -10.92
N HIS A 123 9.64 14.84 -9.79
CA HIS A 123 10.82 15.58 -9.35
C HIS A 123 11.68 14.79 -8.36
N ASN A 124 11.10 13.82 -7.65
CA ASN A 124 11.77 12.92 -6.71
C ASN A 124 11.41 11.45 -7.01
N ARG A 125 12.13 10.84 -7.96
CA ARG A 125 11.78 9.54 -8.57
C ARG A 125 12.41 8.32 -7.91
N GLU A 126 13.27 8.53 -6.92
CA GLU A 126 13.93 7.44 -6.21
C GLU A 126 14.02 7.70 -4.71
N MET A 127 14.16 6.62 -3.94
CA MET A 127 14.41 6.67 -2.51
C MET A 127 15.24 5.50 -2.02
N ALA A 128 15.92 5.67 -0.89
CA ALA A 128 16.58 4.58 -0.17
C ALA A 128 15.58 3.81 0.70
N ILE A 129 15.78 2.48 0.81
CA ILE A 129 14.98 1.56 1.62
C ILE A 129 15.86 0.85 2.66
#